data_AF-A0A661QGA4-F1
#
_entry.id   AF-A0A661QGA4-F1
#
_cell.length_a   1.000
_cell.length_b   1.000
_cell.length_c   1.000
_cell.angle_alpha   90.00
_cell.angle_beta   90.00
_cell.angle_gamma   90.00
#
_symmetry.space_group_name_H-M   'P 1'
#
loop_
_entity.id
_entity.type
_entity.pdbx_description
1 polymer ?
#
loop_
_entity_poly.entity_id
_entity_poly.type
_entity_poly.pdbx_seq_one_letter_code
_entity_poly.pdbx_strand_id
1 'polypeptide(L)'
;MVGLPLETMDDVEAIVTLCKKIKHRFLKSSKVRKRIGEITVSLNSFVPKPFTPFQWVAMDDIRSLKNKVKTIKQGLKRVANVRVHADIPRWAYIQALLSRGDRKVAQILSLAHKNRGNWPKTFKESPVNPDFYVLRERSLDELFPWDFIDHGINKSFLKQEYKRALQEKTSPPCPMESCNICGVCKGKKQKDLIPKDF
;
A
#
# COMPACT_ATOMS: atom_id res chain seq x y z
N MET A 1 5.61 6.00 -1.62
CA MET A 1 5.38 4.54 -1.70
C MET A 1 6.07 4.03 -2.96
N VAL A 2 6.42 2.75 -3.03
CA VAL A 2 6.99 2.10 -4.23
C VAL A 2 6.31 0.74 -4.45
N GLY A 3 6.33 0.25 -5.69
CA GLY A 3 5.69 -1.02 -6.07
C GLY A 3 4.19 -0.89 -6.36
N LEU A 4 3.74 0.32 -6.72
CA LEU A 4 2.35 0.54 -7.12
C LEU A 4 2.03 -0.19 -8.44
N PRO A 5 0.77 -0.60 -8.67
CA PRO A 5 0.34 -1.07 -9.98
C PRO A 5 0.64 -0.03 -11.06
N LEU A 6 1.13 -0.49 -12.22
CA LEU A 6 1.54 0.35 -13.36
C LEU A 6 2.75 1.27 -13.12
N GLU A 7 3.39 1.22 -11.93
CA GLU A 7 4.54 2.06 -11.62
C GLU A 7 5.76 1.70 -12.49
N THR A 8 6.32 2.71 -13.13
CA THR A 8 7.53 2.62 -13.95
C THR A 8 8.76 3.12 -13.19
N MET A 9 9.95 2.92 -13.76
CA MET A 9 11.16 3.50 -13.20
C MET A 9 11.19 5.04 -13.30
N ASP A 10 10.52 5.62 -14.28
CA ASP A 10 10.39 7.08 -14.41
C ASP A 10 9.63 7.67 -13.21
N ASP A 11 8.59 6.99 -12.73
CA ASP A 11 7.86 7.37 -11.52
C ASP A 11 8.75 7.34 -10.27
N VAL A 12 9.61 6.31 -10.17
CA VAL A 12 10.57 6.15 -9.07
C VAL A 12 11.61 7.29 -9.08
N GLU A 13 12.08 7.69 -10.26
CA GLU A 13 12.98 8.83 -10.41
C GLU A 13 12.27 10.18 -10.17
N ALA A 14 10.99 10.28 -10.53
CA ALA A 14 10.16 11.44 -10.25
C ALA A 14 10.03 11.71 -8.74
N ILE A 15 10.04 10.69 -7.88
CA ILE A 15 10.10 10.85 -6.42
C ILE A 15 11.36 11.62 -5.99
N VAL A 16 12.53 11.27 -6.56
CA VAL A 16 13.81 11.96 -6.27
C VAL A 16 13.73 13.41 -6.70
N THR A 17 13.22 13.64 -7.92
CA THR A 17 13.04 14.99 -8.48
C THR A 17 12.11 15.85 -7.63
N LEU A 18 10.99 15.28 -7.19
CA LEU A 18 10.03 15.94 -6.31
C LEU A 18 10.68 16.33 -4.97
N CYS A 19 11.40 15.40 -4.34
CA CYS A 19 12.10 15.67 -3.07
C CYS A 19 13.13 16.80 -3.21
N LYS A 20 13.88 16.86 -4.32
CA LYS A 20 14.79 17.97 -4.61
C LYS A 20 14.05 19.31 -4.79
N LYS A 21 12.92 19.31 -5.51
CA LYS A 21 12.05 20.50 -5.67
C LYS A 21 11.51 20.99 -4.33
N ILE A 22 11.05 20.07 -3.47
CA ILE A 22 10.59 20.38 -2.10
C ILE A 22 11.74 20.97 -1.28
N LYS A 23 12.93 20.35 -1.30
CA LYS A 23 14.11 20.85 -0.58
C LYS A 23 14.49 22.26 -1.03
N HIS A 24 14.46 22.55 -2.33
CA HIS A 24 14.73 23.89 -2.85
C HIS A 24 13.75 24.95 -2.32
N ARG A 25 12.45 24.64 -2.32
CA ARG A 25 11.42 25.54 -1.75
C ARG A 25 11.58 25.70 -0.25
N PHE A 26 11.87 24.60 0.45
CA PHE A 26 12.11 24.58 1.90
C PHE A 26 13.32 25.45 2.28
N LEU A 27 14.43 25.35 1.54
CA LEU A 27 15.62 26.19 1.73
C LEU A 27 15.29 27.69 1.64
N LYS A 28 14.51 28.10 0.62
CA LYS A 28 14.09 29.51 0.46
C LYS A 28 13.27 29.99 1.65
N SER A 29 12.32 29.20 2.13
CA SER A 29 11.49 29.55 3.30
C SER A 29 12.29 29.56 4.61
N SER A 30 13.24 28.65 4.77
CA SER A 30 14.09 28.54 5.97
C SER A 30 15.10 29.69 6.12
N LYS A 31 15.53 30.35 5.03
CA LYS A 31 16.43 31.51 5.11
C LYS A 31 15.84 32.63 5.96
N VAL A 32 14.53 32.88 5.84
CA VAL A 32 13.83 33.90 6.65
C VAL A 32 13.87 33.55 8.14
N ARG A 33 13.77 32.25 8.47
CA ARG A 33 13.72 31.75 9.86
C ARG A 33 15.09 31.47 10.47
N LYS A 34 16.19 31.64 9.73
CA LYS A 34 17.59 31.33 10.12
C LYS A 34 17.81 29.90 10.69
N ARG A 35 16.87 28.98 10.48
CA ARG A 35 16.93 27.59 10.96
C ARG A 35 16.41 26.67 9.86
N ILE A 36 17.15 25.59 9.61
CA ILE A 36 16.75 24.55 8.67
C ILE A 36 16.46 23.24 9.40
N GLY A 37 15.32 22.65 9.10
CA GLY A 37 14.95 21.31 9.58
C GLY A 37 15.51 20.20 8.70
N GLU A 38 15.28 18.96 9.12
CA GLU A 38 15.52 17.76 8.32
C GLU A 38 14.21 17.33 7.64
N ILE A 39 14.26 17.01 6.35
CA ILE A 39 13.13 16.41 5.63
C ILE A 39 13.28 14.90 5.70
N THR A 40 12.31 14.22 6.30
CA THR A 40 12.27 12.75 6.31
C THR A 40 11.34 12.24 5.21
N VAL A 41 11.91 11.52 4.25
CA VAL A 41 11.18 10.84 3.17
C VAL A 41 10.94 9.40 3.60
N SER A 42 9.68 9.08 3.92
CA SER A 42 9.25 7.72 4.29
C SER A 42 8.78 6.95 3.06
N LEU A 43 9.53 5.91 2.70
CA LEU A 43 9.23 5.00 1.59
C LEU A 43 8.72 3.67 2.13
N ASN A 44 7.46 3.36 1.83
CA ASN A 44 6.87 2.06 2.11
C ASN A 44 6.65 1.31 0.81
N SER A 45 6.77 -0.01 0.85
CA SER A 45 6.38 -0.92 -0.22
C SER A 45 4.85 -1.01 -0.27
N PHE A 46 4.29 -1.01 -1.47
CA PHE A 46 2.88 -1.21 -1.66
C PHE A 46 2.49 -2.66 -1.30
N VAL A 47 1.43 -2.81 -0.50
CA VAL A 47 0.90 -4.09 -0.06
C VAL A 47 -0.59 -4.14 -0.40
N PRO A 48 -1.03 -5.02 -1.33
CA PRO A 48 -2.45 -5.15 -1.63
C PRO A 48 -3.24 -5.59 -0.41
N LYS A 49 -4.40 -4.94 -0.17
CA LYS A 49 -5.24 -5.16 1.02
C LYS A 49 -6.64 -5.62 0.64
N PRO A 50 -7.27 -6.49 1.46
CA PRO A 50 -8.70 -6.77 1.38
C PRO A 50 -9.52 -5.48 1.31
N PHE A 51 -10.65 -5.54 0.61
CA PHE A 51 -11.61 -4.44 0.56
C PHE A 51 -11.07 -3.13 -0.01
N THR A 52 -9.99 -3.20 -0.80
CA THR A 52 -9.45 -2.05 -1.54
C THR A 52 -9.59 -2.26 -3.05
N PRO A 53 -9.60 -1.18 -3.85
CA PRO A 53 -9.61 -1.29 -5.31
C PRO A 53 -8.43 -2.10 -5.86
N PHE A 54 -7.33 -2.20 -5.12
CA PHE A 54 -6.17 -2.99 -5.52
C PHE A 54 -6.09 -4.39 -4.89
N GLN A 55 -7.17 -4.92 -4.30
CA GLN A 55 -7.14 -6.28 -3.71
C GLN A 55 -6.81 -7.39 -4.74
N TRP A 56 -7.00 -7.12 -6.03
CA TRP A 56 -6.75 -8.04 -7.14
C TRP A 56 -5.32 -8.04 -7.66
N VAL A 57 -4.53 -7.01 -7.38
CA VAL A 57 -3.19 -6.87 -7.96
C VAL A 57 -2.17 -7.75 -7.24
N ALA A 58 -1.14 -8.17 -7.97
CA ALA A 58 0.04 -8.76 -7.38
C ALA A 58 0.83 -7.71 -6.58
N MET A 59 1.49 -8.13 -5.51
CA MET A 59 2.56 -7.33 -4.92
C MET A 59 3.79 -7.42 -5.82
N ASP A 60 4.50 -6.30 -6.00
CA ASP A 60 5.77 -6.27 -6.71
C ASP A 60 6.82 -7.17 -6.02
N ASP A 61 7.74 -7.74 -6.78
CA ASP A 61 8.69 -8.71 -6.24
C ASP A 61 9.74 -8.03 -5.34
N ILE A 62 10.30 -8.82 -4.41
CA ILE A 62 11.25 -8.31 -3.40
C ILE A 62 12.50 -7.68 -4.05
N ARG A 63 12.97 -8.22 -5.19
CA ARG A 63 14.15 -7.71 -5.89
C ARG A 63 13.84 -6.38 -6.57
N SER A 64 12.72 -6.28 -7.26
CA SER A 64 12.23 -5.02 -7.85
C SER A 64 12.08 -3.94 -6.78
N LEU A 65 11.36 -4.21 -5.69
CA LEU A 65 11.19 -3.26 -4.57
C LEU A 65 12.53 -2.79 -3.98
N LYS A 66 13.48 -3.70 -3.77
CA LYS A 66 14.83 -3.35 -3.30
C LYS A 66 15.55 -2.43 -4.29
N ASN A 67 15.43 -2.68 -5.59
CA ASN A 67 16.03 -1.85 -6.63
C ASN A 67 15.41 -0.45 -6.63
N LYS A 68 14.08 -0.34 -6.59
CA LYS A 68 13.36 0.95 -6.54
C LYS A 68 13.77 1.78 -5.31
N VAL A 69 13.79 1.16 -4.12
CA VAL A 69 14.27 1.82 -2.89
C VAL A 69 15.73 2.25 -3.00
N LYS A 70 16.59 1.42 -3.60
CA LYS A 70 18.01 1.72 -3.82
C LYS A 70 18.17 2.95 -4.72
N THR A 71 17.43 3.02 -5.83
CA THR A 71 17.44 4.16 -6.76
C THR A 71 17.10 5.47 -6.02
N ILE A 72 16.04 5.47 -5.21
CA ILE A 72 15.64 6.69 -4.47
C ILE A 72 16.69 7.06 -3.42
N LYS A 73 17.20 6.09 -2.65
CA LYS A 73 18.26 6.33 -1.66
C LYS A 73 19.52 6.90 -2.30
N GLN A 74 19.95 6.38 -3.45
CA GLN A 74 21.11 6.89 -4.18
C GLN A 74 20.87 8.28 -4.73
N GLY A 75 19.69 8.54 -5.32
CA GLY A 75 19.31 9.84 -5.87
C GLY A 75 19.24 10.97 -4.83
N LEU A 76 18.96 10.64 -3.57
CA LEU A 76 18.86 11.59 -2.46
C LEU A 76 20.09 11.60 -1.53
N LYS A 77 21.05 10.68 -1.69
CA LYS A 77 22.22 10.55 -0.80
C LYS A 77 23.02 11.84 -0.62
N ARG A 78 23.12 12.66 -1.67
CA ARG A 78 23.89 13.92 -1.67
C ARG A 78 23.05 15.15 -1.32
N VAL A 79 21.76 14.99 -1.02
CA VAL A 79 20.88 16.12 -0.70
C VAL A 79 20.94 16.39 0.80
N ALA A 80 21.52 17.54 1.18
CA ALA A 80 21.68 17.92 2.58
C ALA A 80 20.34 18.05 3.33
N ASN A 81 20.33 17.66 4.61
CA ASN A 81 19.15 17.61 5.49
C ASN A 81 17.94 16.88 4.86
N VAL A 82 18.19 15.83 4.07
CA VAL A 82 17.15 14.90 3.61
C VAL A 82 17.53 13.51 4.09
N ARG A 83 16.66 12.91 4.91
CA ARG A 83 16.79 11.55 5.42
C ARG A 83 15.79 10.67 4.70
N VAL A 84 16.23 9.52 4.21
CA VAL A 84 15.34 8.53 3.61
C VAL A 84 15.15 7.38 4.60
N HIS A 85 13.93 7.21 5.07
CA HIS A 85 13.51 6.03 5.83
C HIS A 85 12.75 5.11 4.87
N ALA A 86 13.17 3.85 4.76
CA ALA A 86 12.51 2.89 3.88
C ALA A 86 12.23 1.60 4.63
N ASP A 87 11.07 1.00 4.36
CA ASP A 87 10.71 -0.31 4.88
C ASP A 87 11.59 -1.43 4.31
N ILE A 88 11.51 -2.60 4.92
CA ILE A 88 12.20 -3.80 4.46
C ILE A 88 11.20 -4.60 3.62
N PRO A 89 11.41 -4.77 2.30
CA PRO A 89 10.43 -5.41 1.41
C PRO A 89 10.00 -6.82 1.83
N ARG A 90 10.85 -7.53 2.58
CA ARG A 90 10.51 -8.85 3.15
C ARG A 90 9.38 -8.79 4.19
N TRP A 91 9.30 -7.71 4.98
CA TRP A 91 8.18 -7.52 5.90
C TRP A 91 6.90 -7.19 5.14
N ALA A 92 6.99 -6.39 4.07
CA ALA A 92 5.86 -6.14 3.18
C ALA A 92 5.35 -7.43 2.52
N TYR A 93 6.25 -8.35 2.13
CA TYR A 93 5.88 -9.67 1.60
C TYR A 93 5.10 -10.51 2.63
N ILE A 94 5.60 -10.59 3.87
CA ILE A 94 4.88 -11.29 4.95
C ILE A 94 3.53 -10.61 5.22
N GLN A 95 3.49 -9.29 5.23
CA GLN A 95 2.27 -8.54 5.42
C GLN A 95 1.25 -8.81 4.30
N ALA A 96 1.68 -8.88 3.05
CA ALA A 96 0.83 -9.24 1.91
C ALA A 96 0.28 -10.65 2.05
N LEU A 97 1.12 -11.61 2.44
CA LEU A 97 0.71 -13.00 2.70
C LEU A 97 -0.39 -13.07 3.76
N LEU A 98 -0.21 -12.38 4.89
CA LEU A 98 -1.19 -12.38 5.97
C LEU A 98 -2.45 -11.59 5.63
N SER A 99 -2.32 -10.52 4.84
CA SER A 99 -3.47 -9.70 4.43
C SER A 99 -4.34 -10.42 3.40
N ARG A 100 -3.73 -11.21 2.50
CA ARG A 100 -4.42 -11.85 1.37
C ARG A 100 -4.64 -13.35 1.56
N GLY A 101 -4.23 -13.88 2.71
CA GLY A 101 -4.25 -15.30 3.05
C GLY A 101 -5.64 -15.84 3.33
N ASP A 102 -5.79 -17.16 3.19
CA ASP A 102 -6.95 -17.92 3.65
C ASP A 102 -6.58 -18.84 4.84
N ARG A 103 -7.46 -19.77 5.20
CA ARG A 103 -7.22 -20.76 6.27
C ARG A 103 -5.92 -21.55 6.12
N LYS A 104 -5.39 -21.75 4.90
CA LYS A 104 -4.12 -22.46 4.68
C LYS A 104 -2.92 -21.67 5.20
N VAL A 105 -3.01 -20.33 5.22
CA VAL A 105 -1.96 -19.46 5.77
C VAL A 105 -1.82 -19.64 7.29
N ALA A 106 -2.84 -20.14 7.99
CA ALA A 106 -2.73 -20.51 9.40
C ALA A 106 -1.62 -21.56 9.65
N GLN A 107 -1.38 -22.47 8.70
CA GLN A 107 -0.28 -23.45 8.79
C GLN A 107 1.09 -22.77 8.73
N ILE A 108 1.24 -21.76 7.86
CA ILE A 108 2.47 -20.94 7.77
C ILE A 108 2.71 -20.21 9.09
N LEU A 109 1.67 -19.62 9.68
CA LEU A 109 1.76 -18.94 10.97
C LEU A 109 2.17 -19.88 12.10
N SER A 110 1.59 -21.08 12.17
CA SER A 110 1.96 -22.11 13.15
C SER A 110 3.43 -22.50 13.01
N LEU A 111 3.91 -22.72 11.78
CA LEU A 111 5.31 -22.98 11.50
C LEU A 111 6.22 -21.79 11.84
N ALA A 112 5.79 -20.55 11.59
CA ALA A 112 6.52 -19.34 11.97
C ALA A 112 6.70 -19.28 13.49
N HIS A 113 5.67 -19.63 14.26
CA HIS A 113 5.76 -19.71 15.72
C HIS A 113 6.74 -20.81 16.17
N LYS A 114 6.60 -22.04 15.64
CA LYS A 114 7.51 -23.17 15.93
C LYS A 114 8.97 -22.82 15.62
N ASN A 115 9.20 -22.07 14.54
CA ASN A 115 10.52 -21.62 14.12
C ASN A 115 10.97 -20.30 14.76
N ARG A 116 10.29 -19.82 15.81
CA ARG A 116 10.63 -18.59 16.55
C ARG A 116 10.79 -17.35 15.66
N GLY A 117 9.93 -17.22 14.64
CA GLY A 117 9.95 -16.10 13.69
C GLY A 117 10.99 -16.22 12.56
N ASN A 118 11.64 -17.37 12.40
CA ASN A 118 12.59 -17.63 11.31
C ASN A 118 11.86 -17.89 9.98
N TRP A 119 11.39 -16.82 9.33
CA TRP A 119 10.60 -16.91 8.10
C TRP A 119 11.22 -17.65 6.90
N PRO A 120 12.54 -17.58 6.60
CA PRO A 120 13.11 -18.32 5.47
C PRO A 120 13.07 -19.82 5.72
N LYS A 121 13.24 -20.26 6.98
CA LYS A 121 13.04 -21.65 7.37
C LYS A 121 11.55 -22.03 7.26
N THR A 122 10.66 -21.20 7.79
CA THR A 122 9.20 -21.40 7.70
C THR A 122 8.70 -21.54 6.26
N PHE A 123 9.17 -20.71 5.33
CA PHE A 123 8.74 -20.80 3.93
C PHE A 123 9.27 -22.07 3.25
N LYS A 124 10.48 -22.53 3.61
CA LYS A 124 11.03 -23.80 3.08
C LYS A 124 10.28 -25.03 3.60
N GLU A 125 9.83 -25.00 4.84
CA GLU A 125 9.11 -26.11 5.49
C GLU A 125 7.60 -26.09 5.21
N SER A 126 7.07 -24.99 4.66
CA SER A 126 5.63 -24.87 4.44
C SER A 126 5.17 -25.74 3.28
N PRO A 127 4.08 -26.51 3.45
CA PRO A 127 3.42 -27.21 2.34
C PRO A 127 2.64 -26.24 1.42
N VAL A 128 2.53 -24.97 1.79
CA VAL A 128 1.75 -23.95 1.07
C VAL A 128 2.73 -22.95 0.46
N ASN A 129 2.69 -22.80 -0.86
CA ASN A 129 3.49 -21.79 -1.55
C ASN A 129 2.98 -20.37 -1.20
N PRO A 130 3.77 -19.51 -0.53
CA PRO A 130 3.32 -18.16 -0.18
C PRO A 130 3.18 -17.24 -1.40
N ASP A 131 3.91 -17.49 -2.49
CA ASP A 131 3.84 -16.69 -3.72
C ASP A 131 2.45 -16.73 -4.36
N PHE A 132 1.70 -17.83 -4.16
CA PHE A 132 0.31 -17.96 -4.58
C PHE A 132 -0.59 -16.84 -4.04
N TYR A 133 -0.30 -16.34 -2.83
CA TYR A 133 -1.06 -15.25 -2.21
C TYR A 133 -0.47 -13.87 -2.48
N VAL A 134 0.86 -13.78 -2.66
CA VAL A 134 1.59 -12.50 -2.71
C VAL A 134 1.82 -12.01 -4.14
N LEU A 135 2.34 -12.87 -5.02
CA LEU A 135 2.84 -12.49 -6.35
C LEU A 135 1.83 -12.77 -7.47
N ARG A 136 0.69 -13.39 -7.15
CA ARG A 136 -0.36 -13.70 -8.12
C ARG A 136 -1.35 -12.55 -8.30
N GLU A 137 -1.63 -12.20 -9.55
CA GLU A 137 -2.80 -11.41 -9.92
C GLU A 137 -4.08 -12.26 -9.81
N ARG A 138 -5.13 -11.66 -9.27
CA ARG A 138 -6.40 -12.36 -8.98
C ARG A 138 -7.48 -11.88 -9.92
N SER A 139 -8.34 -12.79 -10.36
CA SER A 139 -9.48 -12.44 -11.21
C SER A 139 -10.46 -11.52 -10.47
N LEU A 140 -11.10 -10.61 -11.20
CA LEU A 140 -12.16 -9.78 -10.63
C LEU A 140 -13.33 -10.60 -10.09
N ASP A 141 -13.53 -11.81 -10.61
CA ASP A 141 -14.61 -12.72 -10.20
C ASP A 141 -14.15 -13.78 -9.18
N GLU A 142 -12.91 -13.69 -8.71
CA GLU A 142 -12.40 -14.55 -7.64
C GLU A 142 -13.18 -14.31 -6.33
N LEU A 143 -13.59 -15.42 -5.70
CA LEU A 143 -14.16 -15.42 -4.36
C LEU A 143 -13.04 -15.36 -3.33
N PHE A 144 -13.11 -14.37 -2.44
CA PHE A 144 -12.10 -14.13 -1.43
C PHE A 144 -12.52 -14.64 -0.05
N PRO A 145 -11.55 -15.06 0.79
CA PRO A 145 -11.84 -15.54 2.13
C PRO A 145 -12.40 -14.45 3.04
N TRP A 146 -12.40 -13.19 2.63
CA TRP A 146 -13.01 -12.07 3.37
C TRP A 146 -14.35 -11.60 2.76
N ASP A 147 -14.81 -12.15 1.64
CA ASP A 147 -16.05 -11.71 0.98
C ASP A 147 -17.30 -11.88 1.86
N PHE A 148 -17.24 -12.74 2.88
CA PHE A 148 -18.35 -12.95 3.81
C PHE A 148 -18.50 -11.82 4.86
N ILE A 149 -17.53 -10.93 4.98
CA ILE A 149 -17.55 -9.84 5.95
C ILE A 149 -18.18 -8.61 5.29
N ASP A 150 -19.36 -8.22 5.78
CA ASP A 150 -20.00 -6.97 5.35
C ASP A 150 -19.39 -5.78 6.09
N HIS A 151 -18.72 -4.92 5.34
CA HIS A 151 -18.14 -3.65 5.82
C HIS A 151 -18.80 -2.44 5.15
N GLY A 152 -19.93 -2.64 4.46
CA GLY A 152 -20.74 -1.61 3.82
C GLY A 152 -20.24 -1.12 2.46
N ILE A 153 -19.05 -1.49 1.98
CA ILE A 153 -18.61 -1.13 0.63
C ILE A 153 -18.95 -2.25 -0.35
N ASN A 154 -19.61 -1.91 -1.45
CA ASN A 154 -19.96 -2.83 -2.50
C ASN A 154 -18.71 -3.29 -3.29
N LYS A 155 -18.54 -4.60 -3.47
CA LYS A 155 -17.45 -5.16 -4.31
C LYS A 155 -17.48 -4.63 -5.74
N SER A 156 -18.68 -4.33 -6.28
CA SER A 156 -18.87 -3.71 -7.59
C SER A 156 -18.25 -2.30 -7.67
N PHE A 157 -18.37 -1.50 -6.61
CA PHE A 157 -17.71 -0.19 -6.51
C PHE A 157 -16.19 -0.34 -6.55
N LEU A 158 -15.63 -1.27 -5.77
CA LEU A 158 -14.19 -1.55 -5.78
C LEU A 158 -13.69 -1.98 -7.18
N LYS A 159 -14.47 -2.77 -7.93
CA LYS A 159 -14.15 -3.13 -9.33
C LYS A 159 -14.14 -1.91 -10.25
N GLN A 160 -15.07 -0.97 -10.07
CA GLN A 160 -15.13 0.27 -10.86
C GLN A 160 -13.92 1.15 -10.56
N GLU A 161 -13.60 1.35 -9.28
CA GLU A 161 -12.44 2.13 -8.85
C GLU A 161 -11.13 1.54 -9.35
N TYR A 162 -11.01 0.20 -9.35
CA TYR A 162 -9.87 -0.48 -9.94
C TYR A 162 -9.70 -0.15 -11.42
N LYS A 163 -10.79 -0.26 -12.21
CA LYS A 163 -10.77 0.09 -13.65
C LYS A 163 -10.43 1.56 -13.89
N ARG A 164 -10.94 2.47 -13.06
CA ARG A 164 -10.59 3.90 -13.13
C ARG A 164 -9.12 4.13 -12.87
N ALA A 165 -8.56 3.48 -11.84
CA ALA A 165 -7.15 3.58 -11.51
C ALA A 165 -6.25 3.08 -12.64
N LEU A 166 -6.62 1.98 -13.31
CA LEU A 166 -5.89 1.49 -14.50
C LEU A 166 -5.97 2.44 -15.70
N GLN A 167 -6.93 3.36 -15.72
CA GLN A 167 -7.07 4.40 -16.75
C GLN A 167 -6.49 5.74 -16.29
N GLU A 168 -5.75 5.78 -15.17
CA GLU A 168 -5.19 6.99 -14.57
C GLU A 168 -6.25 8.06 -14.22
N LYS A 169 -7.51 7.64 -14.03
CA LYS A 169 -8.61 8.54 -13.68
C LYS A 169 -8.73 8.68 -12.18
N THR A 170 -8.71 9.92 -11.71
CA THR A 170 -9.00 10.25 -10.31
C THR A 170 -10.47 9.98 -10.00
N SER A 171 -10.74 9.59 -8.75
CA SER A 171 -12.12 9.45 -8.27
C SER A 171 -12.58 10.75 -7.62
N PRO A 172 -13.88 11.09 -7.74
CA PRO A 172 -14.41 12.26 -7.06
C PRO A 172 -14.25 12.11 -5.54
N PRO A 173 -14.08 13.22 -4.80
CA PRO A 173 -14.06 13.18 -3.34
C PRO A 173 -15.38 12.58 -2.82
N CYS A 174 -15.33 11.92 -1.66
CA CYS A 174 -16.53 11.43 -1.02
C CYS A 174 -17.42 12.62 -0.65
N PRO A 175 -18.65 12.74 -1.20
CA PRO A 175 -19.48 13.91 -0.97
C PRO A 175 -20.06 13.94 0.46
N MET A 176 -20.04 12.82 1.19
CA MET A 176 -20.55 12.64 2.57
C MET A 176 -22.03 13.03 2.80
N GLU A 177 -22.75 13.48 1.78
CA GLU A 177 -24.17 13.83 1.80
C GLU A 177 -24.93 13.08 0.71
N SER A 178 -26.07 12.46 1.08
CA SER A 178 -26.98 11.77 0.15
C SER A 178 -26.28 10.80 -0.82
N CYS A 179 -25.24 10.11 -0.34
CA CYS A 179 -24.37 9.27 -1.17
C CYS A 179 -24.80 7.80 -1.14
N ASN A 180 -24.84 7.17 -2.32
CA ASN A 180 -25.08 5.74 -2.49
C ASN A 180 -23.99 5.02 -3.31
N ILE A 181 -22.89 5.72 -3.63
CA ILE A 181 -21.90 5.26 -4.60
C ILE A 181 -21.16 4.02 -4.10
N CYS A 182 -20.55 4.10 -2.91
CA CYS A 182 -19.76 3.00 -2.36
C CYS A 182 -20.62 1.98 -1.59
N GLY A 183 -21.82 2.35 -1.13
CA GLY A 183 -22.72 1.52 -0.31
C GLY A 183 -22.75 1.84 1.18
N VAL A 184 -21.78 2.63 1.69
CA VAL A 184 -21.64 2.90 3.13
C VAL A 184 -22.76 3.80 3.67
N CYS A 185 -22.99 4.96 3.05
CA CYS A 185 -23.91 5.96 3.58
C CYS A 185 -25.39 5.59 3.40
N LYS A 186 -25.73 4.70 2.46
CA LYS A 186 -27.13 4.28 2.14
C LYS A 186 -28.13 5.45 2.07
N GLY A 187 -27.70 6.61 1.58
CA GLY A 187 -28.54 7.80 1.45
C GLY A 187 -28.76 8.60 2.73
N LYS A 188 -28.09 8.25 3.83
CA LYS A 188 -28.12 8.99 5.10
C LYS A 188 -27.38 10.32 4.96
N LYS A 189 -27.87 11.36 5.67
CA LYS A 189 -27.18 12.65 5.76
C LYS A 189 -26.07 12.55 6.81
N GLN A 190 -25.04 13.40 6.71
CA GLN A 190 -23.91 13.41 7.65
C GLN A 190 -24.33 13.53 9.12
N LYS A 191 -25.45 14.21 9.40
CA LYS A 191 -26.05 14.32 10.75
C LYS A 191 -26.57 12.99 11.33
N ASP A 192 -26.82 11.99 10.49
CA ASP A 192 -27.35 10.68 10.89
C ASP A 192 -26.24 9.62 11.07
N LEU A 193 -24.99 9.98 10.78
CA LEU A 193 -23.82 9.10 10.78
C LEU A 193 -22.86 9.35 11.95
N ILE A 194 -23.04 10.45 12.68
CA ILE A 194 -22.28 10.78 13.90
C ILE A 194 -23.13 10.31 15.09
N PRO A 195 -22.69 9.34 15.90
CA PRO A 195 -23.36 9.01 17.16
C PRO A 195 -23.47 10.29 17.99
N LYS A 196 -24.68 10.61 18.46
CA LYS A 196 -24.91 11.81 19.28
C LYS A 196 -24.32 11.74 20.69
N ASP A 197 -23.75 10.60 21.07
CA ASP A 197 -23.30 10.35 22.43
C ASP A 197 -21.84 9.86 22.44
N PHE A 198 -20.94 10.79 22.79
CA PHE A 198 -19.70 10.57 23.55
C PHE A 198 -19.47 11.80 24.43
#